data_AF-A0A6B0Y882-F1
#
_entry.id   AF-A0A6B0Y882-F1
#
_cell.length_a   1.000
_cell.length_b   1.000
_cell.length_c   1.000
_cell.angle_alpha   90.00
_cell.angle_beta   90.00
_cell.angle_gamma   90.00
#
_symmetry.space_group_name_H-M   'P 1'
#
loop_
_entity.id
_entity.type
_entity.pdbx_description
1 polymer ?
#
loop_
_entity_poly.entity_id
_entity_poly.type
_entity_poly.pdbx_seq_one_letter_code
_entity_poly.pdbx_strand_id
1 'polypeptide(L)'
;MQTETPTSQFGLIGTRRLAPLFVTQFFGAFNDNLFKQAFIVILTFSGLVALEDTGIYVNLAAGLFILPFFLFSATAGTLADRFEKSRLIRFVKIGEIGVAALAGIALYLESVPALFTVLFLLGVQSTFFGPLKYSILPQHLDSRELVGGNAMVQMGTFVAILLGTIAGGIIGGWDDVSLLLFVFVVAVAVFGYLACRWIPPAQPTKTDNLGWNPVVETWRLIALARERKPVFLSILGVSWFWLLGSVILAQIPALVRDLSGGPRVVTLIMVVFTIAIAIGSLLCEKLSGRRVEIGLVPVGAAGVSLFGLDTYFAISAIAGGDVERTVIDFLQTDGVGRLLFDLTMMGIFTGLYVVPLQANIQTRTPNDRRARVIAANNVMNSLFMVAGAGFAIGWLLLDGSIPGLIAAMAVINAGVAVFIFYQVPEFTMRFLVWAISHAMYRVRHDGLDTIPEKGPAVLVCNHVSYMDACLLAGAVRRPIRFVMHQNIYRLPVLNFIFRTGRTVPILPETEDPAVFEAAFRDVREGLANGDLFCIFPEGKLTVDGEVDRFRKGIERMVKETPVPVIPMALRGLWGSFFSREGKGAFRRGPGRFWSRVDIVAGETVAAEAVQADDLRERVLALRGNDR
;
A
#
# COMPACT_ATOMS: atom_id res chain seq x y z
N MET A 1 26.78 -11.20 -10.48
CA MET A 1 25.81 -11.05 -9.39
C MET A 1 24.79 -12.14 -9.60
N GLN A 2 24.83 -13.22 -8.80
CA GLN A 2 23.91 -14.35 -8.96
C GLN A 2 22.48 -13.84 -8.74
N THR A 3 21.62 -14.04 -9.73
CA THR A 3 20.19 -13.73 -9.64
C THR A 3 19.55 -14.71 -8.65
N GLU A 4 19.59 -14.39 -7.36
CA GLU A 4 18.83 -15.11 -6.35
C GLU A 4 17.34 -15.07 -6.72
N THR A 5 16.70 -16.23 -6.70
CA THR A 5 15.26 -16.35 -6.85
C THR A 5 14.57 -15.47 -5.79
N PRO A 6 13.51 -14.72 -6.14
CA PRO A 6 12.89 -13.81 -5.20
C PRO A 6 12.43 -14.55 -3.94
N THR A 7 12.95 -14.17 -2.79
CA THR A 7 12.56 -14.74 -1.50
C THR A 7 11.09 -14.41 -1.22
N SER A 8 10.30 -15.39 -0.78
CA SER A 8 8.93 -15.13 -0.32
C SER A 8 8.96 -14.24 0.93
N GLN A 9 7.87 -13.53 1.28
CA GLN A 9 7.83 -12.73 2.51
C GLN A 9 8.23 -13.51 3.78
N PHE A 10 7.87 -14.80 3.87
CA PHE A 10 8.29 -15.66 4.97
C PHE A 10 9.76 -16.06 4.90
N GLY A 11 10.36 -16.13 3.71
CA GLY A 11 11.80 -16.25 3.56
C GLY A 11 12.52 -14.96 3.98
N LEU A 12 11.96 -13.78 3.68
CA LEU A 12 12.55 -12.48 4.00
C LEU A 12 12.75 -12.29 5.50
N ILE A 13 11.82 -12.74 6.35
CA ILE A 13 11.93 -12.61 7.81
C ILE A 13 13.08 -13.45 8.40
N GLY A 14 13.60 -14.44 7.65
CA GLY A 14 14.81 -15.18 8.04
C GLY A 14 16.11 -14.49 7.64
N THR A 15 16.05 -13.42 6.83
CA THR A 15 17.24 -12.75 6.31
C THR A 15 17.74 -11.66 7.25
N ARG A 16 19.06 -11.45 7.28
CA ARG A 16 19.67 -10.31 7.99
C ARG A 16 19.21 -8.94 7.47
N ARG A 17 18.69 -8.88 6.25
CA ARG A 17 18.23 -7.64 5.58
C ARG A 17 16.92 -7.11 6.20
N LEU A 18 16.03 -8.00 6.67
CA LEU A 18 14.73 -7.64 7.23
C LEU A 18 14.53 -8.05 8.69
N ALA A 19 14.97 -9.24 9.11
CA ALA A 19 14.64 -9.80 10.43
C ALA A 19 14.99 -8.86 11.61
N PRO A 20 16.20 -8.27 11.68
CA PRO A 20 16.55 -7.38 12.78
C PRO A 20 15.64 -6.16 12.86
N LEU A 21 15.28 -5.57 11.71
CA LEU A 21 14.38 -4.43 11.62
C LEU A 21 12.96 -4.81 12.02
N PHE A 22 12.47 -5.96 11.53
CA PHE A 22 11.15 -6.49 11.88
C PHE A 22 11.01 -6.67 13.40
N VAL A 23 11.97 -7.35 14.03
CA VAL A 23 11.95 -7.61 15.48
C VAL A 23 12.06 -6.30 16.28
N THR A 24 12.92 -5.38 15.84
CA THR A 24 13.06 -4.05 16.47
C THR A 24 11.75 -3.27 16.46
N GLN A 25 11.05 -3.27 15.32
CA GLN A 25 9.76 -2.61 15.15
C GLN A 25 8.64 -3.32 15.91
N PHE A 26 8.63 -4.65 15.91
CA PHE A 26 7.64 -5.45 16.65
C PHE A 26 7.70 -5.11 18.15
N PHE A 27 8.88 -5.19 18.76
CA PHE A 27 9.02 -4.87 20.18
C PHE A 27 8.79 -3.40 20.49
N GLY A 28 9.17 -2.48 19.60
CA GLY A 28 8.83 -1.05 19.78
C GLY A 28 7.32 -0.81 19.80
N ALA A 29 6.61 -1.29 18.79
CA ALA A 29 5.15 -1.15 18.72
C ALA A 29 4.44 -1.87 19.89
N PHE A 30 4.94 -3.04 20.29
CA PHE A 30 4.43 -3.77 21.46
C PHE A 30 4.61 -2.94 22.73
N ASN A 31 5.80 -2.38 22.96
CA ASN A 31 6.11 -1.63 24.18
C ASN A 31 5.26 -0.36 24.31
N ASP A 32 5.10 0.39 23.22
CA ASP A 32 4.27 1.59 23.17
C ASP A 32 2.83 1.29 23.61
N ASN A 33 2.26 0.20 23.09
CA ASN A 33 0.87 -0.17 23.38
C ASN A 33 0.72 -0.87 24.74
N LEU A 34 1.72 -1.64 25.17
CA LEU A 34 1.81 -2.21 26.51
C LEU A 34 1.73 -1.10 27.57
N PHE A 35 2.64 -0.13 27.52
CA PHE A 35 2.67 0.95 28.51
C PHE A 35 1.43 1.82 28.41
N LYS A 36 1.04 2.25 27.21
CA LYS A 36 -0.15 3.09 27.03
C LYS A 36 -1.41 2.43 27.57
N GLN A 37 -1.63 1.15 27.27
CA GLN A 37 -2.83 0.46 27.73
C GLN A 37 -2.79 0.20 29.24
N ALA A 38 -1.65 -0.23 29.78
CA ALA A 38 -1.52 -0.40 31.24
C ALA A 38 -1.74 0.92 31.98
N PHE A 39 -1.19 2.02 31.46
CA PHE A 39 -1.41 3.37 32.00
C PHE A 39 -2.89 3.76 31.99
N ILE A 40 -3.62 3.50 30.89
CA ILE A 40 -5.06 3.76 30.82
C ILE A 40 -5.84 2.96 31.87
N VAL A 41 -5.50 1.67 32.05
CA VAL A 41 -6.16 0.81 33.05
C VAL A 41 -5.85 1.29 34.47
N ILE A 42 -4.59 1.60 34.76
CA ILE A 42 -4.18 2.18 36.05
C ILE A 42 -4.96 3.46 36.33
N LEU A 43 -4.99 4.43 35.40
CA LEU A 43 -5.77 5.66 35.57
C LEU A 43 -7.25 5.41 35.86
N THR A 44 -7.83 4.39 35.26
CA THR A 44 -9.26 4.07 35.38
C THR A 44 -9.59 3.38 36.70
N PHE A 45 -8.70 2.54 37.24
CA PHE A 45 -9.04 1.62 38.35
C PHE A 45 -8.23 1.81 39.63
N SER A 46 -7.07 2.48 39.60
CA SER A 46 -6.20 2.64 40.78
C SER A 46 -6.66 3.71 41.78
N GLY A 47 -7.64 4.54 41.41
CA GLY A 47 -8.07 5.69 42.22
C GLY A 47 -7.11 6.88 42.20
N LEU A 48 -6.05 6.85 41.37
CA LEU A 48 -5.12 7.98 41.15
C LEU A 48 -5.83 9.24 40.62
N VAL A 49 -7.00 9.07 40.00
CA VAL A 49 -7.82 10.14 39.43
C VAL A 49 -9.28 9.86 39.78
N ALA A 50 -10.08 10.91 39.95
CA ALA A 50 -11.52 10.79 40.13
C ALA A 50 -12.18 10.10 38.93
N LEU A 51 -13.14 9.20 39.19
CA LEU A 51 -13.81 8.43 38.14
C LEU A 51 -14.51 9.32 37.10
N GLU A 52 -15.05 10.47 37.52
CA GLU A 52 -15.68 11.46 36.64
C GLU A 52 -14.71 12.09 35.63
N ASP A 53 -13.43 12.20 35.98
CA ASP A 53 -12.41 12.79 35.11
C ASP A 53 -11.71 11.78 34.19
N THR A 54 -11.91 10.47 34.42
CA THR A 54 -11.16 9.40 33.72
C THR A 54 -11.23 9.53 32.20
N GLY A 55 -12.41 9.88 31.65
CA GLY A 55 -12.57 10.08 30.21
C GLY A 55 -11.69 11.20 29.64
N ILE A 56 -11.50 12.29 30.39
CA ILE A 56 -10.65 13.43 29.98
C ILE A 56 -9.19 12.97 29.91
N TYR A 57 -8.71 12.26 30.93
CA TYR A 57 -7.32 11.79 30.99
C TYR A 57 -7.01 10.73 29.93
N VAL A 58 -7.95 9.83 29.62
CA VAL A 58 -7.78 8.85 28.52
C VAL A 58 -7.67 9.55 27.17
N ASN A 59 -8.50 10.57 26.92
CA ASN A 59 -8.43 11.37 25.69
C ASN A 59 -7.13 12.19 25.62
N LEU A 60 -6.71 12.78 26.73
CA LEU A 60 -5.44 13.47 26.84
C LEU A 60 -4.25 12.54 26.55
N ALA A 61 -4.30 11.29 27.04
CA ALA A 61 -3.28 10.29 26.78
C ALA A 61 -3.16 9.97 25.28
N ALA A 62 -4.29 9.77 24.60
CA ALA A 62 -4.32 9.56 23.15
C ALA A 62 -3.74 10.76 22.38
N GLY A 63 -4.13 11.98 22.75
CA GLY A 63 -3.64 13.22 22.12
C GLY A 63 -2.14 13.45 22.34
N LEU A 64 -1.65 13.28 23.57
CA LEU A 64 -0.24 13.47 23.91
C LEU A 64 0.68 12.46 23.24
N PHE A 65 0.23 11.23 23.02
CA PHE A 65 1.00 10.25 22.27
C PHE A 65 1.13 10.63 20.78
N ILE A 66 0.12 11.27 20.19
CA ILE A 66 0.11 11.67 18.77
C ILE A 66 0.81 13.02 18.54
N LEU A 67 0.77 13.92 19.52
CA LEU A 67 1.33 15.28 19.43
C LEU A 67 2.78 15.34 18.90
N PRO A 68 3.73 14.49 19.35
CA PRO A 68 5.10 14.47 18.85
C PRO A 68 5.23 14.35 17.33
N PHE A 69 4.30 13.65 16.67
CA PHE A 69 4.34 13.49 15.22
C PHE A 69 4.18 14.82 14.48
N PHE A 70 3.43 15.78 15.02
CA PHE A 70 3.33 17.13 14.45
C PHE A 70 4.57 17.97 14.74
N LEU A 71 5.15 17.82 15.93
CA LEU A 71 6.23 18.66 16.41
C LEU A 71 7.59 18.27 15.84
N PHE A 72 7.84 16.96 15.68
CA PHE A 72 9.18 16.44 15.44
C PHE A 72 9.35 15.63 14.15
N SER A 73 8.29 15.35 13.39
CA SER A 73 8.43 14.57 12.14
C SER A 73 9.38 15.23 11.15
N ALA A 74 9.35 16.56 11.01
CA ALA A 74 10.26 17.27 10.09
C ALA A 74 11.73 17.13 10.49
N THR A 75 12.01 17.26 11.77
CA THR A 75 13.34 17.01 12.37
C THR A 75 13.75 15.55 12.16
N ALA A 76 12.87 14.60 12.49
CA ALA A 76 13.12 13.18 12.35
C ALA A 76 13.43 12.76 10.91
N GLY A 77 12.65 13.22 9.94
CA GLY A 77 12.86 12.93 8.52
C GLY A 77 14.19 13.48 8.01
N THR A 78 14.53 14.72 8.38
CA THR A 78 15.79 15.36 7.97
C THR A 78 17.01 14.67 8.58
N LEU A 79 16.95 14.33 9.88
CA LEU A 79 18.01 13.59 10.54
C LEU A 79 18.19 12.18 9.97
N ALA A 80 17.10 11.51 9.61
CA ALA A 80 17.12 10.17 9.02
C ALA A 80 17.70 10.14 7.59
N ASP A 81 17.58 11.24 6.83
CA ASP A 81 18.28 11.39 5.55
C ASP A 81 19.77 11.77 5.78
N ARG A 82 20.07 12.65 6.76
CA ARG A 82 21.42 13.19 7.01
C ARG A 82 22.40 12.19 7.62
N PHE A 83 21.93 11.34 8.53
CA PHE A 83 22.77 10.38 9.27
C PHE A 83 22.59 8.95 8.78
N GLU A 84 23.59 8.11 9.04
CA GLU A 84 23.55 6.68 8.74
C GLU A 84 22.43 6.03 9.57
N LYS A 85 21.49 5.35 8.89
CA LYS A 85 20.19 5.01 9.47
C LYS A 85 20.29 3.96 10.57
N SER A 86 21.21 2.98 10.46
CA SER A 86 21.35 1.94 11.48
C SER A 86 21.88 2.49 12.81
N ARG A 87 22.81 3.45 12.77
CA ARG A 87 23.29 4.18 13.95
C ARG A 87 22.18 5.02 14.58
N LEU A 88 21.40 5.74 13.77
CA LEU A 88 20.31 6.56 14.31
C LEU A 88 19.21 5.69 14.94
N ILE A 89 18.89 4.54 14.33
CA ILE A 89 17.99 3.53 14.92
C ILE A 89 18.50 3.10 16.30
N ARG A 90 19.79 2.72 16.42
CA ARG A 90 20.37 2.31 17.71
C ARG A 90 20.28 3.41 18.76
N PHE A 91 20.52 4.67 18.38
CA PHE A 91 20.39 5.81 19.28
C PHE A 91 18.94 5.99 19.78
N VAL A 92 17.96 5.92 18.87
CA VAL A 92 16.53 6.01 19.22
C VAL A 92 16.13 4.87 20.15
N LYS A 93 16.59 3.63 19.90
CA LYS A 93 16.29 2.47 20.76
C LYS A 93 16.99 2.52 22.12
N ILE A 94 18.15 3.17 22.24
CA ILE A 94 18.76 3.46 23.57
C ILE A 94 17.88 4.48 24.32
N GLY A 95 17.41 5.52 23.63
CA GLY A 95 16.46 6.47 24.19
C GLY A 95 15.20 5.79 24.73
N GLU A 96 14.67 4.81 24.00
CA GLU A 96 13.52 4.00 24.43
C GLU A 96 13.75 3.26 25.76
N ILE A 97 14.95 2.73 25.99
CA ILE A 97 15.31 2.11 27.28
C ILE A 97 15.31 3.17 28.40
N GLY A 98 15.81 4.37 28.11
CA GLY A 98 15.75 5.50 29.05
C GLY A 98 14.31 5.90 29.39
N VAL A 99 13.43 5.98 28.38
CA VAL A 99 12.00 6.27 28.57
C VAL A 99 11.30 5.15 29.34
N ALA A 100 11.62 3.89 29.06
CA ALA A 100 11.15 2.73 29.82
C ALA A 100 11.62 2.77 31.28
N ALA A 101 12.84 3.23 31.55
CA ALA A 101 13.34 3.42 32.90
C ALA A 101 12.57 4.52 33.65
N LEU A 102 12.32 5.65 32.97
CA LEU A 102 11.49 6.74 33.50
C LEU A 102 10.04 6.29 33.75
N ALA A 103 9.50 5.38 32.94
CA ALA A 103 8.19 4.78 33.15
C ALA A 103 8.09 4.09 34.52
N GLY A 104 9.10 3.29 34.89
CA GLY A 104 9.14 2.64 36.20
C GLY A 104 9.24 3.63 37.36
N ILE A 105 10.07 4.67 37.21
CA ILE A 105 10.18 5.73 38.21
C ILE A 105 8.83 6.46 38.36
N ALA A 106 8.17 6.77 37.25
CA ALA A 106 6.86 7.45 37.27
C ALA A 106 5.76 6.60 37.93
N LEU A 107 5.77 5.28 37.70
CA LEU A 107 4.86 4.33 38.36
C LEU A 107 5.14 4.21 39.86
N TYR A 108 6.42 4.08 40.24
CA TYR A 108 6.83 4.00 41.64
C TYR A 108 6.46 5.27 42.44
N LEU A 109 6.54 6.43 41.79
CA LEU A 109 6.16 7.72 42.39
C LEU A 109 4.65 7.99 42.30
N GLU A 110 3.86 7.11 41.67
CA GLU A 110 2.42 7.29 41.45
C GLU A 110 2.06 8.66 40.81
N SER A 111 2.99 9.22 40.03
CA SER A 111 2.87 10.59 39.53
C SER A 111 2.20 10.62 38.16
N VAL A 112 0.92 11.00 38.14
CA VAL A 112 0.13 11.15 36.91
C VAL A 112 0.84 12.08 35.88
N PRO A 113 1.35 13.28 36.24
CA PRO A 113 2.11 14.10 35.29
C PRO A 113 3.37 13.43 34.74
N ALA A 114 4.08 12.64 35.56
CA ALA A 114 5.26 11.91 35.11
C ALA A 114 4.88 10.80 34.12
N LEU A 115 3.77 10.09 34.35
CA LEU A 115 3.26 9.07 33.43
C LEU A 115 2.85 9.66 32.08
N PHE A 116 2.19 10.83 32.08
CA PHE A 116 1.92 11.57 30.84
C PHE A 116 3.18 12.03 30.12
N THR A 117 4.20 12.45 30.87
CA THR A 117 5.50 12.82 30.30
C THR A 117 6.14 11.62 29.61
N VAL A 118 6.12 10.44 30.24
CA VAL A 118 6.61 9.19 29.66
C VAL A 118 5.85 8.85 28.38
N LEU A 119 4.51 8.97 28.38
CA LEU A 119 3.70 8.72 27.20
C LEU A 119 4.02 9.65 26.04
N PHE A 120 4.25 10.94 26.31
CA PHE A 120 4.73 11.89 25.32
C PHE A 120 6.12 11.50 24.77
N LEU A 121 7.05 11.11 25.64
CA LEU A 121 8.40 10.68 25.24
C LEU A 121 8.38 9.38 24.39
N LEU A 122 7.47 8.45 24.66
CA LEU A 122 7.24 7.29 23.79
C LEU A 122 6.76 7.75 22.40
N GLY A 123 5.83 8.70 22.33
CA GLY A 123 5.41 9.31 21.06
C GLY A 123 6.57 10.00 20.31
N VAL A 124 7.49 10.66 21.04
CA VAL A 124 8.72 11.24 20.46
C VAL A 124 9.60 10.15 19.87
N GLN A 125 9.90 9.09 20.63
CA GLN A 125 10.66 7.94 20.14
C GLN A 125 10.05 7.37 18.85
N SER A 126 8.73 7.17 18.84
CA SER A 126 7.99 6.60 17.71
C SER A 126 8.02 7.51 16.48
N THR A 127 7.97 8.83 16.70
CA THR A 127 8.12 9.85 15.65
C THR A 127 9.49 9.79 14.97
N PHE A 128 10.56 9.60 15.74
CA PHE A 128 11.92 9.47 15.19
C PHE A 128 12.16 8.13 14.51
N PHE A 129 11.58 7.05 15.03
CA PHE A 129 11.73 5.71 14.45
C PHE A 129 10.95 5.52 13.14
N GLY A 130 9.81 6.21 12.98
CA GLY A 130 8.94 6.09 11.81
C GLY A 130 9.63 6.32 10.44
N PRO A 131 10.30 7.47 10.21
CA PRO A 131 11.04 7.72 8.98
C PRO A 131 12.18 6.72 8.75
N LEU A 132 12.85 6.28 9.81
CA LEU A 132 13.97 5.34 9.74
C LEU A 132 13.53 3.97 9.21
N LYS A 133 12.49 3.38 9.82
CA LYS A 133 12.07 2.01 9.48
C LYS A 133 11.55 1.87 8.05
N TYR A 134 10.86 2.88 7.52
CA TYR A 134 10.33 2.80 6.15
C TYR A 134 11.31 3.29 5.08
N SER A 135 12.27 4.16 5.42
CA SER A 135 13.26 4.64 4.46
C SER A 135 14.43 3.68 4.26
N ILE A 136 14.73 2.84 5.27
CA ILE A 136 15.79 1.83 5.21
C ILE A 136 15.39 0.60 4.39
N LEU A 137 14.09 0.25 4.35
CA LEU A 137 13.59 -0.93 3.63
C LEU A 137 14.06 -0.98 2.16
N PRO A 138 13.92 0.08 1.35
CA PRO A 138 14.35 0.03 -0.06
C PRO A 138 15.85 0.29 -0.25
N GLN A 139 16.63 0.40 0.83
CA GLN A 139 18.08 0.29 0.76
C GLN A 139 18.57 -1.15 1.02
N HIS A 140 17.78 -1.96 1.74
CA HIS A 140 18.13 -3.34 2.08
C HIS A 140 17.41 -4.39 1.23
N LEU A 141 16.26 -4.05 0.67
CA LEU A 141 15.41 -4.97 -0.09
C LEU A 141 15.37 -4.59 -1.57
N ASP A 142 15.31 -5.61 -2.41
CA ASP A 142 15.11 -5.42 -3.84
C ASP A 142 13.68 -4.95 -4.13
N SER A 143 13.47 -4.30 -5.29
CA SER A 143 12.16 -3.79 -5.71
C SER A 143 11.06 -4.86 -5.72
N ARG A 144 11.42 -6.14 -5.92
CA ARG A 144 10.51 -7.30 -5.88
C ARG A 144 10.17 -7.77 -4.46
N GLU A 145 11.04 -7.50 -3.51
CA GLU A 145 10.90 -7.90 -2.10
C GLU A 145 10.19 -6.81 -1.28
N LEU A 146 10.10 -5.58 -1.78
CA LEU A 146 9.55 -4.44 -1.06
C LEU A 146 8.09 -4.60 -0.61
N VAL A 147 7.24 -5.22 -1.44
CA VAL A 147 5.84 -5.45 -1.05
C VAL A 147 5.77 -6.46 0.09
N GLY A 148 6.52 -7.57 -0.02
CA GLY A 148 6.62 -8.57 1.05
C GLY A 148 7.22 -8.00 2.33
N GLY A 149 8.28 -7.19 2.22
CA GLY A 149 8.88 -6.50 3.37
C GLY A 149 7.91 -5.54 4.06
N ASN A 150 7.16 -4.75 3.29
CA ASN A 150 6.12 -3.87 3.83
C ASN A 150 4.97 -4.66 4.46
N ALA A 151 4.50 -5.74 3.81
CA ALA A 151 3.47 -6.62 4.33
C ALA A 151 3.87 -7.21 5.69
N MET A 152 5.11 -7.70 5.83
CA MET A 152 5.62 -8.22 7.11
C MET A 152 5.70 -7.15 8.17
N VAL A 153 6.28 -5.99 7.87
CA VAL A 153 6.38 -4.87 8.83
C VAL A 153 5.00 -4.40 9.30
N GLN A 154 4.02 -4.33 8.38
CA GLN A 154 2.65 -3.94 8.73
C GLN A 154 1.96 -5.01 9.58
N MET A 155 1.96 -6.27 9.13
CA MET A 155 1.41 -7.39 9.91
C MET A 155 2.01 -7.45 11.32
N GLY A 156 3.34 -7.38 11.43
CA GLY A 156 4.04 -7.39 12.71
C GLY A 156 3.65 -6.22 13.60
N THR A 157 3.43 -5.03 13.02
CA THR A 157 2.98 -3.85 13.78
C THR A 157 1.57 -4.06 14.35
N PHE A 158 0.61 -4.55 13.56
CA PHE A 158 -0.75 -4.82 14.04
C PHE A 158 -0.78 -5.90 15.11
N VAL A 159 -0.05 -7.02 14.91
CA VAL A 159 0.07 -8.08 15.92
C VAL A 159 0.72 -7.56 17.19
N ALA A 160 1.76 -6.74 17.09
CA ALA A 160 2.41 -6.12 18.25
C ALA A 160 1.49 -5.17 19.01
N ILE A 161 0.71 -4.33 18.31
CA ILE A 161 -0.30 -3.46 18.93
C ILE A 161 -1.29 -4.30 19.73
N LEU A 162 -1.85 -5.35 19.13
CA LEU A 162 -2.84 -6.21 19.78
C LEU A 162 -2.27 -6.90 21.02
N LEU A 163 -1.12 -7.55 20.90
CA LEU A 163 -0.49 -8.25 22.01
C LEU A 163 -0.08 -7.29 23.12
N GLY A 164 0.43 -6.10 22.76
CA GLY A 164 0.78 -5.05 23.70
C GLY A 164 -0.45 -4.54 24.46
N THR A 165 -1.54 -4.24 23.76
CA THR A 165 -2.80 -3.81 24.38
C THR A 165 -3.38 -4.88 25.30
N ILE A 166 -3.40 -6.16 24.90
CA ILE A 166 -3.88 -7.25 25.76
C ILE A 166 -2.99 -7.38 27.01
N ALA A 167 -1.67 -7.44 26.82
CA ALA A 167 -0.73 -7.57 27.93
C ALA A 167 -0.81 -6.37 28.89
N GLY A 168 -0.91 -5.15 28.36
CA GLY A 168 -1.03 -3.94 29.16
C GLY A 168 -2.36 -3.88 29.90
N GLY A 169 -3.45 -4.32 29.29
CA GLY A 169 -4.75 -4.41 29.94
C GLY A 169 -4.76 -5.39 31.11
N ILE A 170 -4.12 -6.55 30.95
CA ILE A 170 -4.00 -7.57 32.00
C ILE A 170 -3.10 -7.06 33.13
N ILE A 171 -1.88 -6.62 32.80
CA ILE A 171 -0.88 -6.19 33.79
C ILE A 171 -1.37 -4.94 34.55
N GLY A 172 -2.00 -3.99 33.86
CA GLY A 172 -2.53 -2.77 34.46
C GLY A 172 -3.68 -3.01 35.44
N GLY A 173 -4.32 -4.17 35.41
CA GLY A 173 -5.41 -4.55 36.31
C GLY A 173 -4.99 -5.38 37.53
N TRP A 174 -3.69 -5.58 37.76
CA TRP A 174 -3.19 -6.30 38.94
C TRP A 174 -3.04 -5.35 40.14
N ASP A 175 -2.95 -5.88 41.36
CA ASP A 175 -2.81 -5.04 42.56
C ASP A 175 -1.39 -4.48 42.73
N ASP A 176 -0.36 -5.19 42.23
CA ASP A 176 1.07 -4.83 42.36
C ASP A 176 1.70 -4.54 40.97
N VAL A 177 1.11 -3.58 40.25
CA VAL A 177 1.43 -3.29 38.83
C VAL A 177 2.84 -2.71 38.65
N SER A 178 3.28 -1.85 39.59
CA SER A 178 4.38 -0.90 39.36
C SER A 178 5.71 -1.59 39.05
N LEU A 179 6.07 -2.64 39.80
CA LEU A 179 7.34 -3.34 39.59
C LEU A 179 7.31 -4.24 38.35
N LEU A 180 6.24 -5.00 38.15
CA LEU A 180 6.15 -5.93 37.03
C LEU A 180 6.08 -5.20 35.69
N LEU A 181 5.23 -4.17 35.60
CA LEU A 181 5.10 -3.36 34.39
C LEU A 181 6.44 -2.71 34.04
N PHE A 182 7.15 -2.18 35.04
CA PHE A 182 8.50 -1.64 34.87
C PHE A 182 9.48 -2.67 34.28
N VAL A 183 9.60 -3.84 34.92
CA VAL A 183 10.51 -4.91 34.46
C VAL A 183 10.18 -5.31 33.03
N PHE A 184 8.90 -5.45 32.71
CA PHE A 184 8.46 -5.90 31.40
C PHE A 184 8.71 -4.85 30.31
N VAL A 185 8.37 -3.58 30.55
CA VAL A 185 8.58 -2.46 29.60
C VAL A 185 10.07 -2.25 29.33
N VAL A 186 10.93 -2.36 30.35
CA VAL A 186 12.39 -2.27 30.18
C VAL A 186 12.94 -3.50 29.44
N ALA A 187 12.52 -4.71 29.80
CA ALA A 187 12.97 -5.93 29.14
C ALA A 187 12.64 -5.92 27.64
N VAL A 188 11.42 -5.52 27.28
CA VAL A 188 10.99 -5.37 25.89
C VAL A 188 11.84 -4.34 25.14
N ALA A 189 12.09 -3.17 25.74
CA ALA A 189 12.95 -2.14 25.14
C ALA A 189 14.38 -2.64 24.89
N VAL A 190 14.94 -3.38 25.87
CA VAL A 190 16.27 -4.01 25.76
C VAL A 190 16.30 -5.04 24.63
N PHE A 191 15.31 -5.94 24.53
CA PHE A 191 15.23 -6.89 23.41
C PHE A 191 15.14 -6.19 22.06
N GLY A 192 14.34 -5.12 21.96
CA GLY A 192 14.26 -4.28 20.77
C GLY A 192 15.59 -3.64 20.39
N TYR A 193 16.37 -3.17 21.37
CA TYR A 193 17.72 -2.64 21.15
C TYR A 193 18.72 -3.73 20.72
N LEU A 194 18.71 -4.88 21.39
CA LEU A 194 19.59 -6.00 21.03
C LEU A 194 19.35 -6.44 19.59
N ALA A 195 18.08 -6.56 19.18
CA ALA A 195 17.71 -6.86 17.80
C ALA A 195 18.25 -5.81 16.81
N CYS A 196 18.15 -4.51 17.15
CA CYS A 196 18.54 -3.44 16.22
C CYS A 196 20.06 -3.37 15.97
N ARG A 197 20.88 -3.99 16.82
CA ARG A 197 22.34 -4.05 16.62
C ARG A 197 22.73 -4.86 15.38
N TRP A 198 21.91 -5.82 14.96
CA TRP A 198 22.14 -6.62 13.76
C TRP A 198 21.60 -5.99 12.48
N ILE A 199 20.97 -4.81 12.54
CA ILE A 199 20.55 -4.07 11.35
C ILE A 199 21.81 -3.68 10.54
N PRO A 200 21.89 -4.05 9.24
CA PRO A 200 22.99 -3.65 8.37
C PRO A 200 23.10 -2.13 8.20
N PRO A 201 24.30 -1.61 7.90
CA PRO A 201 24.48 -0.19 7.66
C PRO A 201 23.79 0.27 6.37
N ALA A 202 23.23 1.48 6.41
CA ALA A 202 22.44 2.10 5.35
C ALA A 202 22.92 3.54 5.13
N GLN A 203 23.42 3.82 3.93
CA GLN A 203 24.18 5.04 3.65
C GLN A 203 23.35 6.32 3.88
N PRO A 204 23.97 7.36 4.47
CA PRO A 204 23.37 8.67 4.58
C PRO A 204 23.26 9.34 3.21
N THR A 205 22.39 10.34 3.12
CA THR A 205 22.25 11.18 1.93
C THR A 205 22.53 12.64 2.29
N LYS A 206 23.03 13.43 1.32
CA LYS A 206 23.21 14.87 1.54
C LYS A 206 21.83 15.53 1.65
N THR A 207 21.65 16.38 2.67
CA THR A 207 20.40 17.11 2.92
C THR A 207 20.69 18.57 3.19
N ASP A 208 19.68 19.41 2.99
CA ASP A 208 19.70 20.81 3.40
C ASP A 208 19.69 20.93 4.94
N ASN A 209 20.03 22.13 5.42
CA ASN A 209 19.99 22.45 6.84
C ASN A 209 18.55 22.56 7.35
N LEU A 210 18.31 22.01 8.54
CA LEU A 210 17.02 22.05 9.22
C LEU A 210 16.76 23.44 9.82
N GLY A 211 15.58 24.00 9.57
CA GLY A 211 15.10 25.19 10.27
C GLY A 211 14.53 24.88 11.66
N TRP A 212 14.54 25.87 12.55
CA TRP A 212 14.05 25.71 13.93
C TRP A 212 12.52 25.78 14.08
N ASN A 213 11.79 26.23 13.05
CA ASN A 213 10.34 26.40 13.12
C ASN A 213 9.61 25.12 12.64
N PRO A 214 8.98 24.34 13.54
CA PRO A 214 8.39 23.06 13.20
C PRO A 214 7.20 23.19 12.24
N VAL A 215 6.45 24.30 12.29
CA VAL A 215 5.31 24.53 11.40
C VAL A 215 5.80 24.77 9.97
N VAL A 216 6.80 25.65 9.81
CA VAL A 216 7.39 25.93 8.49
C VAL A 216 8.05 24.69 7.90
N GLU A 217 8.79 23.93 8.71
CA GLU A 217 9.42 22.70 8.26
C GLU A 217 8.40 21.61 7.90
N THR A 218 7.29 21.52 8.63
CA THR A 218 6.17 20.63 8.28
C THR A 218 5.55 21.01 6.94
N TRP A 219 5.32 22.30 6.68
CA TRP A 219 4.82 22.76 5.38
C TRP A 219 5.80 22.46 4.24
N ARG A 220 7.11 22.59 4.48
CA ARG A 220 8.15 22.21 3.51
C ARG A 220 8.12 20.71 3.21
N LEU A 221 7.95 19.86 4.21
CA LEU A 221 7.79 18.42 4.02
C LEU A 221 6.57 18.07 3.16
N ILE A 222 5.42 18.69 3.44
CA ILE A 222 4.19 18.47 2.69
C ILE A 222 4.36 18.96 1.24
N ALA A 223 5.00 20.12 1.04
CA ALA A 223 5.30 20.64 -0.29
C ALA A 223 6.21 19.69 -1.09
N LEU A 224 7.26 19.15 -0.46
CA LEU A 224 8.16 18.17 -1.04
C LEU A 224 7.43 16.90 -1.48
N ALA A 225 6.50 16.40 -0.65
CA ALA A 225 5.68 15.25 -1.01
C ALA A 225 4.75 15.53 -2.21
N ARG A 226 4.26 16.76 -2.35
CA ARG A 226 3.37 17.21 -3.45
C ARG A 226 4.06 17.34 -4.80
N GLU A 227 5.39 17.44 -4.86
CA GLU A 227 6.15 17.47 -6.12
C GLU A 227 5.83 16.28 -7.04
N ARG A 228 5.54 15.12 -6.44
CA ARG A 228 5.14 13.90 -7.17
C ARG A 228 3.70 13.55 -6.83
N LYS A 229 2.76 13.92 -7.70
CA LYS A 229 1.32 13.65 -7.54
C LYS A 229 1.00 12.19 -7.11
N PRO A 230 1.59 11.13 -7.70
CA PRO A 230 1.31 9.75 -7.26
C PRO A 230 1.77 9.44 -5.83
N VAL A 231 2.86 10.06 -5.36
CA VAL A 231 3.36 9.90 -3.99
C VAL A 231 2.42 10.59 -3.01
N PHE A 232 2.07 11.86 -3.28
CA PHE A 232 1.16 12.60 -2.42
C PHE A 232 -0.22 11.96 -2.28
N LEU A 233 -0.77 11.43 -3.38
CA LEU A 233 -2.06 10.74 -3.31
C LEU A 233 -1.98 9.39 -2.59
N SER A 234 -0.81 8.73 -2.63
CA SER A 234 -0.59 7.55 -1.81
C SER A 234 -0.53 7.90 -0.33
N ILE A 235 0.08 9.03 0.02
CA ILE A 235 0.07 9.56 1.40
C ILE A 235 -1.36 9.84 1.84
N LEU A 236 -2.15 10.56 1.04
CA LEU A 236 -3.55 10.81 1.36
C LEU A 236 -4.36 9.52 1.54
N GLY A 237 -4.11 8.50 0.71
CA GLY A 237 -4.74 7.19 0.88
C GLY A 237 -4.34 6.52 2.19
N VAL A 238 -3.04 6.47 2.52
CA VAL A 238 -2.58 5.93 3.81
C VAL A 238 -3.16 6.71 5.00
N SER A 239 -3.21 8.05 4.92
CA SER A 239 -3.80 8.88 5.96
C SER A 239 -5.31 8.64 6.11
N TRP A 240 -6.03 8.43 5.00
CA TRP A 240 -7.43 8.05 5.02
C TRP A 240 -7.65 6.69 5.70
N PHE A 241 -6.77 5.72 5.46
CA PHE A 241 -6.79 4.45 6.18
C PHE A 241 -6.66 4.67 7.70
N TRP A 242 -5.69 5.48 8.14
CA TRP A 242 -5.51 5.76 9.57
C TRP A 242 -6.71 6.49 10.18
N LEU A 243 -7.36 7.38 9.43
CA LEU A 243 -8.62 8.02 9.83
C LEU A 243 -9.69 6.96 10.11
N LEU A 244 -9.99 6.12 9.11
CA LEU A 244 -11.00 5.05 9.24
C LEU A 244 -10.70 4.12 10.42
N GLY A 245 -9.45 3.66 10.52
CA GLY A 245 -9.00 2.81 11.61
C GLY A 245 -9.17 3.48 12.98
N SER A 246 -8.79 4.76 13.11
CA SER A 246 -8.93 5.50 14.37
C SER A 246 -10.38 5.67 14.79
N VAL A 247 -11.30 5.97 13.85
CA VAL A 247 -12.73 6.10 14.14
C VAL A 247 -13.30 4.76 14.57
N ILE A 248 -13.13 3.70 13.77
CA ILE A 248 -13.72 2.38 14.03
C ILE A 248 -13.21 1.81 15.35
N LEU A 249 -11.88 1.77 15.55
CA LEU A 249 -11.28 1.18 16.76
C LEU A 249 -11.70 1.92 18.03
N ALA A 250 -11.82 3.25 17.99
CA ALA A 250 -12.26 4.04 19.14
C ALA A 250 -13.71 3.74 19.54
N GLN A 251 -14.56 3.29 18.61
CA GLN A 251 -15.95 2.98 18.90
C GLN A 251 -16.20 1.54 19.35
N ILE A 252 -15.26 0.62 19.19
CA ILE A 252 -15.47 -0.82 19.53
C ILE A 252 -15.96 -1.01 20.97
N PRO A 253 -15.36 -0.40 22.02
CA PRO A 253 -15.83 -0.61 23.39
C PRO A 253 -17.28 -0.18 23.60
N ALA A 254 -17.66 0.99 23.06
CA ALA A 254 -19.02 1.50 23.17
C ALA A 254 -20.00 0.67 22.34
N LEU A 255 -19.63 0.27 21.12
CA LEU A 255 -20.42 -0.61 20.27
C LEU A 255 -20.71 -1.96 20.95
N VAL A 256 -19.69 -2.57 21.56
CA VAL A 256 -19.85 -3.86 22.24
C VAL A 256 -20.77 -3.74 23.44
N ARG A 257 -20.65 -2.65 24.21
CA ARG A 257 -21.55 -2.37 25.33
C ARG A 257 -23.00 -2.21 24.85
N ASP A 258 -23.24 -1.50 23.75
CA ASP A 258 -24.58 -1.31 23.17
C ASP A 258 -25.18 -2.63 22.65
N LEU A 259 -24.32 -3.62 22.34
CA LEU A 259 -24.70 -4.99 21.99
C LEU A 259 -24.72 -5.95 23.19
N SER A 260 -24.66 -5.40 24.40
CA SER A 260 -24.67 -6.14 25.68
C SER A 260 -23.48 -7.08 25.86
N GLY A 261 -22.35 -6.83 25.20
CA GLY A 261 -21.12 -7.60 25.38
C GLY A 261 -20.22 -7.05 26.48
N GLY A 262 -19.51 -7.96 27.16
CA GLY A 262 -18.53 -7.61 28.18
C GLY A 262 -17.13 -7.24 27.67
N PRO A 263 -16.18 -6.90 28.57
CA PRO A 263 -14.79 -6.56 28.22
C PRO A 263 -14.04 -7.64 27.41
N ARG A 264 -14.37 -8.92 27.66
CA ARG A 264 -13.80 -10.04 26.89
C ARG A 264 -14.30 -10.07 25.43
N VAL A 265 -15.51 -9.58 25.18
CA VAL A 265 -16.06 -9.43 23.82
C VAL A 265 -15.38 -8.28 23.08
N VAL A 266 -15.10 -7.16 23.76
CA VAL A 266 -14.27 -6.06 23.20
C VAL A 266 -12.94 -6.61 22.72
N THR A 267 -12.28 -7.41 23.56
CA THR A 267 -11.00 -8.05 23.23
C THR A 267 -11.15 -8.99 22.03
N LEU A 268 -12.19 -9.84 21.99
CA LEU A 268 -12.47 -10.71 20.85
C LEU A 268 -12.57 -9.93 19.54
N ILE A 269 -13.38 -8.87 19.51
CA ILE A 269 -13.59 -8.08 18.29
C ILE A 269 -12.27 -7.42 17.84
N MET A 270 -11.50 -6.86 18.78
CA MET A 270 -10.18 -6.29 18.48
C MET A 270 -9.20 -7.32 17.92
N VAL A 271 -9.19 -8.55 18.47
CA VAL A 271 -8.36 -9.66 17.98
C VAL A 271 -8.76 -10.02 16.55
N VAL A 272 -10.05 -10.25 16.30
CA VAL A 272 -10.59 -10.59 14.97
C VAL A 272 -10.21 -9.52 13.94
N PHE A 273 -10.46 -8.26 14.26
CA PHE A 273 -10.18 -7.15 13.35
C PHE A 273 -8.68 -6.98 13.06
N THR A 274 -7.84 -7.09 14.08
CA THR A 274 -6.38 -6.97 13.92
C THR A 274 -5.80 -8.14 13.10
N ILE A 275 -6.19 -9.37 13.41
CA ILE A 275 -5.74 -10.56 12.67
C ILE A 275 -6.19 -10.47 11.21
N ALA A 276 -7.40 -9.96 10.96
CA ALA A 276 -7.88 -9.72 9.61
C ALA A 276 -6.99 -8.74 8.82
N ILE A 277 -6.56 -7.63 9.42
CA ILE A 277 -5.62 -6.68 8.78
C ILE A 277 -4.27 -7.36 8.50
N ALA A 278 -3.76 -8.17 9.43
CA ALA A 278 -2.56 -8.96 9.24
C ALA A 278 -2.68 -9.93 8.05
N ILE A 279 -3.78 -10.67 7.96
CA ILE A 279 -4.07 -11.58 6.84
C ILE A 279 -4.16 -10.80 5.52
N GLY A 280 -4.89 -9.68 5.48
CA GLY A 280 -4.98 -8.82 4.32
C GLY A 280 -3.62 -8.31 3.84
N SER A 281 -2.76 -7.92 4.78
CA SER A 281 -1.39 -7.48 4.50
C SER A 281 -0.56 -8.58 3.84
N LEU A 282 -0.65 -9.82 4.34
CA LEU A 282 0.05 -10.97 3.77
C LEU A 282 -0.53 -11.43 2.42
N LEU A 283 -1.85 -11.32 2.22
CA LEU A 283 -2.51 -11.60 0.95
C LEU A 283 -2.08 -10.62 -0.15
N CYS A 284 -1.76 -9.37 0.22
CA CYS A 284 -1.28 -8.35 -0.72
C CYS A 284 -0.04 -8.81 -1.49
N GLU A 285 0.94 -9.45 -0.84
CA GLU A 285 2.14 -9.94 -1.54
C GLU A 285 1.78 -11.01 -2.60
N LYS A 286 0.90 -11.94 -2.22
CA LYS A 286 0.46 -13.03 -3.10
C LYS A 286 -0.33 -12.50 -4.30
N LEU A 287 -1.29 -11.60 -4.06
CA LEU A 287 -2.15 -11.04 -5.11
C LEU A 287 -1.43 -10.04 -6.00
N SER A 288 -0.37 -9.39 -5.51
CA SER A 288 0.44 -8.46 -6.29
C SER A 288 1.52 -9.13 -7.14
N GLY A 289 1.67 -10.46 -7.04
CA GLY A 289 2.72 -11.19 -7.76
C GLY A 289 4.14 -10.75 -7.36
N ARG A 290 4.33 -10.32 -6.10
CA ARG A 290 5.60 -9.77 -5.58
C ARG A 290 6.08 -8.52 -6.33
N ARG A 291 5.14 -7.66 -6.74
CA ARG A 291 5.40 -6.39 -7.42
C ARG A 291 4.59 -5.29 -6.74
N VAL A 292 5.05 -4.03 -6.84
CA VAL A 292 4.24 -2.89 -6.37
C VAL A 292 3.04 -2.71 -7.30
N GLU A 293 1.94 -3.37 -6.96
CA GLU A 293 0.70 -3.37 -7.75
C GLU A 293 -0.37 -2.51 -7.08
N ILE A 294 -0.44 -1.24 -7.49
CA ILE A 294 -1.43 -0.29 -6.96
C ILE A 294 -2.86 -0.62 -7.42
N GLY A 295 -3.04 -1.54 -8.39
CA GLY A 295 -4.35 -2.03 -8.80
C GLY A 295 -5.13 -2.77 -7.70
N LEU A 296 -4.48 -3.18 -6.60
CA LEU A 296 -5.17 -3.76 -5.43
C LEU A 296 -5.86 -2.71 -4.55
N VAL A 297 -5.46 -1.43 -4.64
CA VAL A 297 -6.00 -0.36 -3.79
C VAL A 297 -7.50 -0.13 -4.02
N PRO A 298 -8.00 -0.09 -5.28
CA PRO A 298 -9.45 -0.04 -5.52
C PRO A 298 -10.23 -1.22 -4.96
N VAL A 299 -9.67 -2.43 -5.00
CA VAL A 299 -10.29 -3.62 -4.41
C VAL A 299 -10.41 -3.47 -2.90
N GLY A 300 -9.31 -3.05 -2.25
CA GLY A 300 -9.29 -2.74 -0.82
C GLY A 300 -10.32 -1.68 -0.43
N ALA A 301 -10.35 -0.56 -1.15
CA ALA A 301 -11.28 0.53 -0.87
C ALA A 301 -12.75 0.11 -1.03
N ALA A 302 -13.08 -0.61 -2.11
CA ALA A 302 -14.43 -1.09 -2.38
C ALA A 302 -14.88 -2.09 -1.30
N GLY A 303 -14.01 -3.02 -0.90
CA GLY A 303 -14.32 -3.96 0.16
C GLY A 303 -14.54 -3.29 1.51
N VAL A 304 -13.69 -2.33 1.91
CA VAL A 304 -13.89 -1.54 3.13
C VAL A 304 -15.23 -0.81 3.13
N SER A 305 -15.63 -0.21 2.00
CA SER A 305 -16.95 0.43 1.89
C SER A 305 -18.11 -0.57 1.94
N LEU A 306 -18.00 -1.68 1.22
CA LEU A 306 -19.07 -2.68 1.15
C LEU A 306 -19.34 -3.28 2.53
N PHE A 307 -18.30 -3.79 3.19
CA PHE A 307 -18.45 -4.43 4.49
C PHE A 307 -18.65 -3.43 5.62
N GLY A 308 -18.14 -2.20 5.49
CA GLY A 308 -18.48 -1.11 6.42
C GLY A 308 -19.96 -0.72 6.36
N LEU A 309 -20.56 -0.69 5.16
CA LEU A 309 -22.00 -0.50 5.01
C LEU A 309 -22.79 -1.72 5.50
N ASP A 310 -22.35 -2.94 5.20
CA ASP A 310 -23.04 -4.15 5.66
C ASP A 310 -23.03 -4.27 7.18
N THR A 311 -21.94 -3.85 7.82
CA THR A 311 -21.79 -3.80 9.28
C THR A 311 -22.93 -3.01 9.94
N TYR A 312 -23.41 -1.93 9.32
CA TYR A 312 -24.57 -1.19 9.85
C TYR A 312 -25.82 -2.06 9.91
N PHE A 313 -26.12 -2.77 8.82
CA PHE A 313 -27.25 -3.68 8.76
C PHE A 313 -27.07 -4.90 9.68
N ALA A 314 -25.85 -5.42 9.80
CA ALA A 314 -25.51 -6.51 10.71
C ALA A 314 -25.75 -6.11 12.17
N ILE A 315 -25.27 -4.93 12.59
CA ILE A 315 -25.49 -4.41 13.94
C ILE A 315 -26.98 -4.17 14.20
N SER A 316 -27.69 -3.59 13.23
CA SER A 316 -29.12 -3.26 13.39
C SER A 316 -30.02 -4.49 13.52
N ALA A 317 -29.54 -5.66 13.07
CA ALA A 317 -30.24 -6.94 13.21
C ALA A 317 -29.98 -7.65 14.55
N ILE A 318 -28.99 -7.21 15.33
CA ILE A 318 -28.67 -7.81 16.63
C ILE A 318 -29.53 -7.16 17.70
N ALA A 319 -30.35 -7.97 18.39
CA ALA A 319 -31.10 -7.49 19.54
C ALA A 319 -30.15 -7.20 20.71
N GLY A 320 -30.20 -5.97 21.23
CA GLY A 320 -29.66 -5.64 22.55
C GLY A 320 -30.40 -6.39 23.65
N GLY A 321 -29.77 -6.53 24.81
CA GLY A 321 -30.36 -7.10 26.02
C GLY A 321 -29.88 -6.40 27.28
N ASP A 322 -30.62 -6.57 28.38
CA ASP A 322 -30.30 -5.89 29.65
C ASP A 322 -29.16 -6.59 30.43
N VAL A 323 -28.79 -7.80 30.03
CA VAL A 323 -27.78 -8.63 30.70
C VAL A 323 -26.50 -8.71 29.87
N GLU A 324 -25.36 -8.48 30.52
CA GLU A 324 -24.04 -8.66 29.90
C GLU A 324 -23.85 -10.12 29.46
N ARG A 325 -23.51 -10.31 28.18
CA ARG A 325 -23.28 -11.60 27.53
C ARG A 325 -21.81 -12.00 27.68
N THR A 326 -21.59 -13.27 28.02
CA THR A 326 -20.24 -13.85 27.93
C THR A 326 -19.80 -13.96 26.47
N VAL A 327 -18.53 -14.28 26.23
CA VAL A 327 -18.02 -14.51 24.87
C VAL A 327 -18.80 -15.61 24.15
N ILE A 328 -19.17 -16.69 24.87
CA ILE A 328 -19.90 -17.81 24.28
C ILE A 328 -21.32 -17.38 23.92
N ASP A 329 -22.03 -16.71 24.84
CA ASP A 329 -23.41 -16.25 24.61
C ASP A 329 -23.47 -15.20 23.49
N PHE A 330 -22.46 -14.31 23.43
CA PHE A 330 -22.34 -13.32 22.37
C PHE A 330 -22.16 -13.98 21.00
N LEU A 331 -21.30 -14.99 20.89
CA LEU A 331 -21.09 -15.74 19.64
C LEU A 331 -22.34 -16.52 19.18
N GLN A 332 -23.20 -16.91 20.11
CA GLN A 332 -24.46 -17.59 19.83
C GLN A 332 -25.62 -16.63 19.51
N THR A 333 -25.42 -15.32 19.68
CA THR A 333 -26.46 -14.33 19.39
C THR A 333 -26.69 -14.20 17.89
N ASP A 334 -27.95 -14.27 17.47
CA ASP A 334 -28.33 -14.11 16.07
C ASP A 334 -27.80 -12.78 15.50
N GLY A 335 -27.19 -12.85 14.30
CA GLY A 335 -26.58 -11.70 13.64
C GLY A 335 -25.11 -11.44 14.00
N VAL A 336 -24.60 -11.91 15.13
CA VAL A 336 -23.18 -11.70 15.53
C VAL A 336 -22.21 -12.37 14.56
N GLY A 337 -22.56 -13.54 14.02
CA GLY A 337 -21.75 -14.21 12.99
C GLY A 337 -21.54 -13.34 11.73
N ARG A 338 -22.57 -12.59 11.31
CA ARG A 338 -22.48 -11.65 10.19
C ARG A 338 -21.62 -10.44 10.56
N LEU A 339 -21.81 -9.86 11.75
CA LEU A 339 -20.97 -8.77 12.25
C LEU A 339 -19.48 -9.15 12.25
N LEU A 340 -19.13 -10.32 12.79
CA LEU A 340 -17.75 -10.80 12.81
C LEU A 340 -17.20 -11.04 11.41
N PHE A 341 -18.02 -11.54 10.49
CA PHE A 341 -17.65 -11.69 9.09
C PHE A 341 -17.37 -10.33 8.43
N ASP A 342 -18.22 -9.33 8.62
CA ASP A 342 -18.05 -8.00 8.05
C ASP A 342 -16.80 -7.31 8.59
N LEU A 343 -16.55 -7.38 9.90
CA LEU A 343 -15.33 -6.85 10.50
C LEU A 343 -14.08 -7.57 10.01
N THR A 344 -14.15 -8.90 9.82
CA THR A 344 -13.06 -9.69 9.25
C THR A 344 -12.78 -9.28 7.80
N MET A 345 -13.82 -9.17 6.98
CA MET A 345 -13.64 -8.77 5.59
C MET A 345 -13.12 -7.33 5.49
N MET A 346 -13.69 -6.40 6.26
CA MET A 346 -13.22 -5.02 6.34
C MET A 346 -11.73 -4.96 6.70
N GLY A 347 -11.28 -5.71 7.71
CA GLY A 347 -9.86 -5.80 8.07
C GLY A 347 -8.98 -6.37 6.94
N ILE A 348 -9.40 -7.43 6.27
CA ILE A 348 -8.66 -8.01 5.13
C ILE A 348 -8.50 -6.99 3.99
N PHE A 349 -9.59 -6.33 3.59
CA PHE A 349 -9.57 -5.34 2.51
C PHE A 349 -8.78 -4.09 2.90
N THR A 350 -8.78 -3.72 4.18
CA THR A 350 -7.89 -2.71 4.74
C THR A 350 -6.41 -3.05 4.52
N GLY A 351 -5.99 -4.30 4.78
CA GLY A 351 -4.61 -4.73 4.51
C GLY A 351 -4.24 -4.67 3.03
N LEU A 352 -5.15 -5.06 2.14
CA LEU A 352 -4.99 -4.94 0.67
C LEU A 352 -4.93 -3.49 0.18
N TYR A 353 -5.54 -2.56 0.91
CA TYR A 353 -5.54 -1.14 0.61
C TYR A 353 -4.22 -0.46 0.98
N VAL A 354 -3.73 -0.65 2.21
CA VAL A 354 -2.64 0.17 2.76
C VAL A 354 -1.24 -0.29 2.33
N VAL A 355 -1.02 -1.60 2.13
CA VAL A 355 0.32 -2.15 1.81
C VAL A 355 0.86 -1.66 0.46
N PRO A 356 0.09 -1.69 -0.66
CA PRO A 356 0.57 -1.18 -1.94
C PRO A 356 0.87 0.32 -1.91
N LEU A 357 0.06 1.10 -1.18
CA LEU A 357 0.26 2.55 -1.04
C LEU A 357 1.57 2.86 -0.32
N GLN A 358 1.86 2.14 0.77
CA GLN A 358 3.11 2.32 1.51
C GLN A 358 4.33 1.95 0.66
N ALA A 359 4.24 0.85 -0.10
CA ALA A 359 5.30 0.44 -1.03
C ALA A 359 5.46 1.44 -2.20
N ASN A 360 4.36 2.04 -2.67
CA ASN A 360 4.39 3.04 -3.73
C ASN A 360 5.06 4.36 -3.29
N ILE A 361 4.81 4.81 -2.05
CA ILE A 361 5.51 5.98 -1.47
C ILE A 361 7.02 5.72 -1.45
N GLN A 362 7.45 4.52 -1.06
CA GLN A 362 8.87 4.16 -0.94
C GLN A 362 9.58 4.04 -2.30
N THR A 363 8.94 3.39 -3.27
CA THR A 363 9.55 3.13 -4.59
C THR A 363 9.58 4.37 -5.47
N ARG A 364 8.56 5.22 -5.43
CA ARG A 364 8.49 6.43 -6.26
C ARG A 364 9.21 7.63 -5.65
N THR A 365 9.72 7.51 -4.42
CA THR A 365 10.48 8.57 -3.77
C THR A 365 11.98 8.32 -3.88
N PRO A 366 12.74 9.28 -4.47
CA PRO A 366 14.19 9.26 -4.51
C PRO A 366 14.84 9.10 -3.11
N ASN A 367 15.99 8.42 -3.03
CA ASN A 367 16.64 8.07 -1.76
C ASN A 367 17.14 9.29 -0.94
N ASP A 368 17.37 10.43 -1.58
CA ASP A 368 17.81 11.70 -0.98
C ASP A 368 16.72 12.46 -0.22
N ARG A 369 15.47 12.09 -0.41
CA ARG A 369 14.31 12.73 0.20
C ARG A 369 13.30 11.75 0.79
N ARG A 370 13.63 10.45 0.79
CA ARG A 370 12.70 9.38 1.17
C ARG A 370 12.26 9.48 2.62
N ALA A 371 13.19 9.70 3.56
CA ALA A 371 12.82 9.77 4.96
C ALA A 371 11.97 11.02 5.25
N ARG A 372 12.27 12.16 4.62
CA ARG A 372 11.46 13.39 4.69
C ARG A 372 10.04 13.21 4.13
N VAL A 373 9.86 12.51 3.01
CA VAL A 373 8.52 12.20 2.49
C VAL A 373 7.75 11.23 3.39
N ILE A 374 8.43 10.25 4.00
CA ILE A 374 7.80 9.37 5.01
C ILE A 374 7.43 10.17 6.27
N ALA A 375 8.24 11.14 6.68
CA ALA A 375 7.88 12.04 7.77
C ALA A 375 6.64 12.88 7.42
N ALA A 376 6.52 13.37 6.17
CA ALA A 376 5.31 14.03 5.69
C ALA A 376 4.09 13.10 5.78
N ASN A 377 4.26 11.82 5.41
CA ASN A 377 3.24 10.79 5.56
C ASN A 377 2.79 10.63 7.02
N ASN A 378 3.72 10.58 7.97
CA ASN A 378 3.39 10.45 9.38
C ASN A 378 2.60 11.65 9.91
N VAL A 379 2.99 12.89 9.54
CA VAL A 379 2.23 14.10 9.90
C VAL A 379 0.81 14.03 9.37
N MET A 380 0.65 13.67 8.09
CA MET A 380 -0.66 13.58 7.45
C MET A 380 -1.53 12.49 8.10
N ASN A 381 -0.93 11.35 8.46
CA ASN A 381 -1.65 10.27 9.17
C ASN A 381 -2.13 10.77 10.53
N SER A 382 -1.27 11.43 11.31
CA SER A 382 -1.64 12.00 12.61
C SER A 382 -2.73 13.06 12.50
N LEU A 383 -2.66 13.94 11.50
CA LEU A 383 -3.70 14.92 11.19
C LEU A 383 -5.05 14.24 10.94
N PHE A 384 -5.04 13.21 10.12
CA PHE A 384 -6.25 12.48 9.73
C PHE A 384 -6.84 11.67 10.88
N MET A 385 -6.02 11.07 11.76
CA MET A 385 -6.50 10.42 12.97
C MET A 385 -7.19 11.42 13.92
N VAL A 386 -6.58 12.59 14.15
CA VAL A 386 -7.18 13.64 14.99
C VAL A 386 -8.47 14.18 14.37
N ALA A 387 -8.48 14.41 13.06
CA ALA A 387 -9.67 14.84 12.34
C ALA A 387 -10.79 13.78 12.40
N GLY A 388 -10.46 12.50 12.27
CA GLY A 388 -11.39 11.39 12.43
C GLY A 388 -12.00 11.32 13.83
N ALA A 389 -11.16 11.43 14.87
CA ALA A 389 -11.63 11.49 16.25
C ALA A 389 -12.57 12.70 16.47
N GLY A 390 -12.21 13.88 15.96
CA GLY A 390 -13.06 15.07 16.02
C GLY A 390 -14.39 14.89 15.29
N PHE A 391 -14.38 14.25 14.12
CA PHE A 391 -15.60 13.91 13.38
C PHE A 391 -16.50 12.94 14.16
N ALA A 392 -15.93 11.88 14.76
CA ALA A 392 -16.67 10.93 15.58
C ALA A 392 -17.29 11.60 16.82
N ILE A 393 -16.54 12.47 17.51
CA ILE A 393 -17.06 13.27 18.63
C ILE A 393 -18.22 14.15 18.17
N GLY A 394 -18.03 14.91 17.07
CA GLY A 394 -19.08 15.77 16.52
C GLY A 394 -20.33 15.01 16.13
N TRP A 395 -20.20 13.81 15.56
CA TRP A 395 -21.32 12.93 15.23
C TRP A 395 -22.12 12.51 16.47
N LEU A 396 -21.43 12.08 17.54
CA LEU A 396 -22.05 11.65 18.79
C LEU A 396 -22.73 12.83 19.53
N LEU A 397 -22.16 14.04 19.44
CA LEU A 397 -22.77 15.26 19.99
C LEU A 397 -24.06 15.70 19.27
N LEU A 398 -24.30 15.18 18.06
CA LEU A 398 -25.52 15.40 17.28
C LEU A 398 -26.49 14.21 17.40
N ASP A 399 -26.39 13.43 18.48
CA ASP A 399 -27.18 12.23 18.75
C ASP A 399 -27.07 11.14 17.66
N GLY A 400 -26.01 11.17 16.87
CA GLY A 400 -25.75 10.17 15.84
C GLY A 400 -25.34 8.82 16.44
N SER A 401 -25.93 7.72 15.94
CA SER A 401 -25.61 6.37 16.45
C SER A 401 -24.25 5.86 15.96
N ILE A 402 -23.61 4.97 16.73
CA ILE A 402 -22.33 4.32 16.34
C ILE A 402 -22.45 3.54 15.01
N PRO A 403 -23.51 2.73 14.77
CA PRO A 403 -23.67 2.08 13.48
C PRO A 403 -23.81 3.10 12.34
N GLY A 404 -24.54 4.21 12.59
CA GLY A 404 -24.68 5.30 11.63
C GLY A 404 -23.35 5.97 11.29
N LEU A 405 -22.46 6.13 12.28
CA LEU A 405 -21.10 6.63 12.07
C LEU A 405 -20.29 5.70 11.17
N ILE A 406 -20.33 4.38 11.41
CA ILE A 406 -19.65 3.37 10.58
C ILE A 406 -20.19 3.42 9.14
N ALA A 407 -21.51 3.49 8.95
CA ALA A 407 -22.13 3.62 7.63
C ALA A 407 -21.69 4.91 6.93
N ALA A 408 -21.73 6.05 7.62
CA ALA A 408 -21.29 7.33 7.07
C ALA A 408 -19.84 7.28 6.62
N MET A 409 -18.94 6.72 7.44
CA MET A 409 -17.54 6.52 7.07
C MET A 409 -17.37 5.62 5.85
N ALA A 410 -18.19 4.57 5.72
CA ALA A 410 -18.17 3.67 4.56
C ALA A 410 -18.64 4.35 3.27
N VAL A 411 -19.68 5.20 3.33
CA VAL A 411 -20.15 6.03 2.19
C VAL A 411 -19.09 7.06 1.80
N ILE A 412 -18.53 7.78 2.77
CA ILE A 412 -17.49 8.78 2.51
C ILE A 412 -16.26 8.10 1.92
N ASN A 413 -15.87 6.91 2.41
CA ASN A 413 -14.78 6.12 1.83
C ASN A 413 -15.05 5.77 0.35
N ALA A 414 -16.28 5.41 0.00
CA ALA A 414 -16.65 5.12 -1.39
C ALA A 414 -16.51 6.38 -2.26
N GLY A 415 -16.97 7.54 -1.76
CA GLY A 415 -16.83 8.83 -2.45
C GLY A 415 -15.37 9.24 -2.64
N VAL A 416 -14.55 9.12 -1.60
CA VAL A 416 -13.10 9.41 -1.65
C VAL A 416 -12.38 8.46 -2.61
N ALA A 417 -12.73 7.17 -2.59
CA ALA A 417 -12.17 6.18 -3.51
C ALA A 417 -12.49 6.53 -4.97
N VAL A 418 -13.75 6.82 -5.28
CA VAL A 418 -14.18 7.26 -6.62
C VAL A 418 -13.43 8.52 -7.05
N PHE A 419 -13.30 9.51 -6.15
CA PHE A 419 -12.56 10.74 -6.44
C PHE A 419 -11.08 10.48 -6.75
N ILE A 420 -10.38 9.70 -5.92
CA ILE A 420 -8.96 9.39 -6.11
C ILE A 420 -8.75 8.61 -7.43
N PHE A 421 -9.60 7.62 -7.72
CA PHE A 421 -9.46 6.78 -8.91
C PHE A 421 -9.84 7.53 -10.20
N TYR A 422 -10.75 8.49 -10.12
CA TYR A 422 -11.00 9.41 -11.22
C TYR A 422 -9.80 10.33 -11.48
N GLN A 423 -9.15 10.83 -10.44
CA GLN A 423 -8.01 11.75 -10.55
C GLN A 423 -6.71 11.10 -10.98
N VAL A 424 -6.59 9.77 -10.79
CA VAL A 424 -5.39 8.99 -11.11
C VAL A 424 -5.79 7.74 -11.87
N PRO A 425 -5.86 7.85 -13.21
CA PRO A 425 -6.30 6.75 -14.06
C PRO A 425 -5.36 5.54 -13.98
N GLU A 426 -4.14 5.73 -13.50
CA GLU A 426 -3.19 4.64 -13.25
C GLU A 426 -3.76 3.60 -12.27
N PHE A 427 -4.44 4.00 -11.18
CA PHE A 427 -5.04 3.04 -10.24
C PHE A 427 -6.14 2.22 -10.92
N THR A 428 -7.03 2.90 -11.64
CA THR A 428 -8.14 2.28 -12.38
C THR A 428 -7.63 1.34 -13.47
N MET A 429 -6.63 1.77 -14.25
CA MET A 429 -6.05 0.97 -15.31
C MET A 429 -5.35 -0.26 -14.77
N ARG A 430 -4.50 -0.09 -13.75
CA ARG A 430 -3.84 -1.23 -13.10
C ARG A 430 -4.82 -2.17 -12.44
N PHE A 431 -5.90 -1.66 -11.83
CA PHE A 431 -6.97 -2.49 -11.31
C PHE A 431 -7.67 -3.28 -12.42
N LEU A 432 -8.09 -2.64 -13.51
CA LEU A 432 -8.75 -3.31 -14.64
C LEU A 432 -7.85 -4.39 -15.23
N VAL A 433 -6.57 -4.06 -15.44
CA VAL A 433 -5.57 -4.99 -15.94
C VAL A 433 -5.33 -6.15 -14.97
N TRP A 434 -5.21 -5.86 -13.67
CA TRP A 434 -5.09 -6.89 -12.64
C TRP A 434 -6.32 -7.79 -12.58
N ALA A 435 -7.53 -7.22 -12.59
CA ALA A 435 -8.79 -7.94 -12.56
C ALA A 435 -8.97 -8.82 -13.81
N ILE A 436 -8.72 -8.28 -15.00
CA ILE A 436 -8.80 -9.03 -16.26
C ILE A 436 -7.75 -10.15 -16.29
N SER A 437 -6.51 -9.86 -15.91
CA SER A 437 -5.41 -10.83 -15.91
C SER A 437 -5.58 -11.95 -14.89
N HIS A 438 -6.37 -11.78 -13.83
CA HIS A 438 -6.60 -12.82 -12.80
C HIS A 438 -7.98 -13.50 -12.92
N ALA A 439 -9.00 -12.79 -13.40
CA ALA A 439 -10.37 -13.31 -13.50
C ALA A 439 -10.67 -13.95 -14.86
N MET A 440 -10.07 -13.45 -15.95
CA MET A 440 -10.37 -13.89 -17.33
C MET A 440 -9.24 -14.67 -18.00
N TYR A 441 -7.99 -14.40 -17.61
CA TYR A 441 -6.83 -15.03 -18.22
C TYR A 441 -5.97 -15.75 -17.19
N ARG A 442 -5.34 -16.86 -17.58
CA ARG A 442 -4.20 -17.40 -16.84
C ARG A 442 -2.96 -16.99 -17.59
N VAL A 443 -2.44 -15.80 -17.27
CA VAL A 443 -1.29 -15.24 -17.98
C VAL A 443 0.00 -15.87 -17.45
N ARG A 444 0.78 -16.52 -18.32
CA ARG A 444 2.17 -16.87 -18.01
C ARG A 444 3.10 -15.91 -18.72
N HIS A 445 4.19 -15.58 -18.06
CA HIS A 445 5.19 -14.66 -18.56
C HIS A 445 6.49 -15.42 -18.74
N ASP A 446 7.12 -15.26 -19.91
CA ASP A 446 8.43 -15.82 -20.20
C ASP A 446 9.32 -14.75 -20.84
N GLY A 447 10.60 -14.72 -20.48
CA GLY A 447 11.58 -13.78 -21.02
C GLY A 447 11.39 -12.29 -20.70
N LEU A 448 10.38 -11.88 -19.93
CA LEU A 448 10.12 -10.45 -19.64
C LEU A 448 11.24 -9.74 -18.87
N ASP A 449 12.16 -10.49 -18.25
CA ASP A 449 13.35 -9.94 -17.58
C ASP A 449 14.35 -9.32 -18.57
N THR A 450 14.25 -9.63 -19.86
CA THR A 450 15.05 -9.02 -20.94
C THR A 450 14.67 -7.55 -21.19
N ILE A 451 13.46 -7.12 -20.78
CA ILE A 451 13.02 -5.74 -20.95
C ILE A 451 13.79 -4.84 -19.98
N PRO A 452 14.48 -3.79 -20.47
CA PRO A 452 15.32 -2.94 -19.63
C PRO A 452 14.51 -2.19 -18.58
N GLU A 453 14.94 -2.26 -17.31
CA GLU A 453 14.29 -1.58 -16.19
C GLU A 453 14.32 -0.04 -16.33
N LYS A 454 15.34 0.50 -17.02
CA LYS A 454 15.55 1.93 -17.27
C LYS A 454 16.11 2.17 -18.68
N GLY A 455 15.94 3.39 -19.20
CA GLY A 455 16.42 3.79 -20.53
C GLY A 455 15.43 3.45 -21.66
N PRO A 456 15.65 3.96 -22.88
CA PRO A 456 14.72 3.77 -23.97
C PRO A 456 14.78 2.39 -24.60
N ALA A 457 13.63 1.90 -25.07
CA ALA A 457 13.52 0.67 -25.84
C ALA A 457 12.19 0.62 -26.60
N VAL A 458 12.12 -0.24 -27.63
CA VAL A 458 10.89 -0.50 -28.37
C VAL A 458 10.53 -1.98 -28.27
N LEU A 459 9.30 -2.27 -27.84
CA LEU A 459 8.70 -3.59 -27.88
C LEU A 459 7.95 -3.76 -29.21
N VAL A 460 8.13 -4.90 -29.84
CA VAL A 460 7.44 -5.27 -31.08
C VAL A 460 6.67 -6.55 -30.84
N CYS A 461 5.36 -6.54 -31.07
CA CYS A 461 4.49 -7.68 -30.78
C CYS A 461 3.48 -7.96 -31.91
N ASN A 462 3.01 -9.21 -32.00
CA ASN A 462 1.86 -9.57 -32.84
C ASN A 462 0.54 -8.99 -32.28
N HIS A 463 -0.45 -8.76 -33.15
CA HIS A 463 -1.73 -8.13 -32.80
C HIS A 463 -2.95 -9.05 -33.03
N VAL A 464 -3.35 -9.75 -31.97
CA VAL A 464 -4.36 -10.82 -31.97
C VAL A 464 -5.72 -10.36 -31.43
N SER A 465 -5.74 -9.54 -30.38
CA SER A 465 -6.95 -9.15 -29.66
C SER A 465 -6.99 -7.67 -29.31
N TYR A 466 -8.20 -7.13 -29.12
CA TYR A 466 -8.39 -5.79 -28.56
C TYR A 466 -7.79 -5.65 -27.15
N MET A 467 -7.48 -6.76 -26.47
CA MET A 467 -6.91 -6.77 -25.11
C MET A 467 -5.37 -6.79 -25.09
N ASP A 468 -4.69 -6.90 -26.24
CA ASP A 468 -3.24 -7.07 -26.34
C ASP A 468 -2.47 -6.00 -25.57
N ALA A 469 -2.79 -4.72 -25.82
CA ALA A 469 -2.14 -3.60 -25.15
C ALA A 469 -2.36 -3.61 -23.64
N CYS A 470 -3.56 -3.99 -23.17
CA CYS A 470 -3.87 -4.11 -21.75
C CYS A 470 -3.09 -5.23 -21.07
N LEU A 471 -2.98 -6.39 -21.73
CA LEU A 471 -2.21 -7.53 -21.22
C LEU A 471 -0.71 -7.21 -21.15
N LEU A 472 -0.16 -6.60 -22.19
CA LEU A 472 1.23 -6.14 -22.21
C LEU A 472 1.48 -5.08 -21.13
N ALA A 473 0.58 -4.11 -20.96
CA ALA A 473 0.68 -3.09 -19.91
C ALA A 473 0.65 -3.69 -18.49
N GLY A 474 -0.03 -4.82 -18.29
CA GLY A 474 -0.05 -5.55 -17.02
C GLY A 474 1.17 -6.43 -16.78
N ALA A 475 1.70 -7.01 -17.85
CA ALA A 475 2.81 -7.95 -17.77
C ALA A 475 4.16 -7.23 -17.59
N VAL A 476 4.36 -6.13 -18.31
CA VAL A 476 5.61 -5.37 -18.35
C VAL A 476 5.68 -4.39 -17.17
N ARG A 477 6.84 -4.34 -16.50
CA ARG A 477 7.01 -3.68 -15.19
C ARG A 477 7.03 -2.16 -15.21
N ARG A 478 7.35 -1.58 -16.36
CA ARG A 478 7.46 -0.13 -16.54
C ARG A 478 6.38 0.36 -17.51
N PRO A 479 5.90 1.61 -17.37
CA PRO A 479 4.86 2.15 -18.23
C PRO A 479 5.24 2.03 -19.71
N ILE A 480 4.38 1.37 -20.48
CA ILE A 480 4.50 1.27 -21.94
C ILE A 480 3.69 2.40 -22.56
N ARG A 481 4.28 3.13 -23.50
CA ARG A 481 3.56 4.02 -24.40
C ARG A 481 3.22 3.25 -25.67
N PHE A 482 1.93 3.13 -25.97
CA PHE A 482 1.48 2.43 -27.18
C PHE A 482 1.32 3.41 -28.33
N VAL A 483 1.57 2.94 -29.55
CA VAL A 483 1.15 3.64 -30.78
C VAL A 483 -0.17 3.02 -31.23
N MET A 484 -1.22 3.81 -31.42
CA MET A 484 -2.55 3.31 -31.79
C MET A 484 -3.26 4.16 -32.83
N HIS A 485 -4.20 3.54 -33.55
CA HIS A 485 -5.01 4.23 -34.55
C HIS A 485 -5.82 5.39 -33.94
N GLN A 486 -5.78 6.58 -34.57
CA GLN A 486 -6.39 7.80 -34.02
C GLN A 486 -7.90 7.67 -33.74
N ASN A 487 -8.65 6.95 -34.58
CA ASN A 487 -10.08 6.70 -34.35
C ASN A 487 -10.37 5.92 -33.05
N ILE A 488 -9.52 4.96 -32.69
CA ILE A 488 -9.62 4.24 -31.41
C ILE A 488 -9.23 5.16 -30.26
N TYR A 489 -8.16 5.95 -30.45
CA TYR A 489 -7.70 6.93 -29.48
C TYR A 489 -8.80 7.95 -29.10
N ARG A 490 -9.67 8.31 -30.05
CA ARG A 490 -10.76 9.30 -29.87
C ARG A 490 -12.06 8.70 -29.32
N LEU A 491 -12.13 7.40 -29.05
CA LEU A 491 -13.36 6.81 -28.50
C LEU A 491 -13.76 7.48 -27.18
N PRO A 492 -15.04 7.87 -27.02
CA PRO A 492 -15.52 8.49 -25.78
C PRO A 492 -15.29 7.52 -24.60
N VAL A 493 -15.02 8.06 -23.42
CA VAL A 493 -14.61 7.33 -22.19
C VAL A 493 -13.17 6.79 -22.25
N LEU A 494 -12.77 6.09 -23.31
CA LEU A 494 -11.41 5.51 -23.42
C LEU A 494 -10.34 6.54 -23.76
N ASN A 495 -10.71 7.66 -24.39
CA ASN A 495 -9.77 8.74 -24.71
C ASN A 495 -9.01 9.26 -23.48
N PHE A 496 -9.71 9.40 -22.34
CA PHE A 496 -9.11 9.84 -21.09
C PHE A 496 -8.01 8.89 -20.60
N ILE A 497 -8.26 7.58 -20.73
CA ILE A 497 -7.30 6.52 -20.40
C ILE A 497 -6.07 6.63 -21.30
N PHE A 498 -6.26 6.68 -22.62
CA PHE A 498 -5.15 6.70 -23.59
C PHE A 498 -4.30 7.98 -23.47
N ARG A 499 -4.94 9.13 -23.21
CA ARG A 499 -4.24 10.39 -22.94
C ARG A 499 -3.36 10.30 -21.70
N THR A 500 -3.87 9.66 -20.64
CA THR A 500 -3.11 9.49 -19.39
C THR A 500 -1.96 8.50 -19.56
N GLY A 501 -2.16 7.43 -20.34
CA GLY A 501 -1.12 6.49 -20.73
C GLY A 501 -0.06 7.07 -21.69
N ARG A 502 -0.20 8.34 -22.11
CA ARG A 502 0.63 9.00 -23.13
C ARG A 502 0.74 8.17 -24.41
N THR A 503 -0.36 7.52 -24.78
CA THR A 503 -0.49 6.76 -26.02
C THR A 503 -0.40 7.71 -27.21
N VAL A 504 0.33 7.30 -28.25
CA VAL A 504 0.57 8.11 -29.45
C VAL A 504 -0.49 7.76 -30.50
N PRO A 505 -1.40 8.68 -30.86
CA PRO A 505 -2.33 8.45 -31.96
C PRO A 505 -1.58 8.53 -33.30
N ILE A 506 -1.87 7.59 -34.21
CA ILE A 506 -1.32 7.56 -35.57
C ILE A 506 -2.41 7.32 -36.60
N LEU A 507 -2.23 7.88 -37.80
CA LEU A 507 -2.97 7.54 -39.03
C LEU A 507 -1.96 7.15 -40.11
N PRO A 508 -2.36 6.36 -41.13
CA PRO A 508 -1.52 6.15 -42.30
C PRO A 508 -1.09 7.47 -42.95
N GLU A 509 0.15 7.53 -43.44
CA GLU A 509 0.69 8.73 -44.13
C GLU A 509 -0.19 9.17 -45.31
N THR A 510 -0.82 8.23 -46.00
CA THR A 510 -1.76 8.49 -47.10
C THR A 510 -3.06 9.14 -46.67
N GLU A 511 -3.45 9.02 -45.41
CA GLU A 511 -4.71 9.56 -44.86
C GLU A 511 -4.48 10.95 -44.26
N ASP A 512 -3.44 11.10 -43.42
CA ASP A 512 -3.06 12.39 -42.85
C ASP A 512 -1.53 12.43 -42.59
N PRO A 513 -0.74 13.04 -43.50
CA PRO A 513 0.71 13.16 -43.33
C PRO A 513 1.12 13.92 -42.06
N ALA A 514 0.33 14.91 -41.63
CA ALA A 514 0.66 15.73 -40.48
C ALA A 514 0.52 14.95 -39.17
N VAL A 515 -0.54 14.15 -39.04
CA VAL A 515 -0.73 13.25 -37.88
C VAL A 515 0.34 12.15 -37.86
N PHE A 516 0.70 11.61 -39.02
CA PHE A 516 1.76 10.61 -39.14
C PHE A 516 3.12 11.16 -38.65
N GLU A 517 3.55 12.33 -39.15
CA GLU A 517 4.80 12.96 -38.72
C GLU A 517 4.77 13.40 -37.25
N ALA A 518 3.62 13.86 -36.75
CA ALA A 518 3.46 14.20 -35.33
C ALA A 518 3.64 12.98 -34.42
N ALA A 519 3.17 11.80 -34.84
CA ALA A 519 3.35 10.55 -34.10
C ALA A 519 4.83 10.15 -34.01
N PHE A 520 5.57 10.21 -35.12
CA PHE A 520 7.00 9.91 -35.13
C PHE A 520 7.82 10.90 -34.27
N ARG A 521 7.45 12.18 -34.29
CA ARG A 521 8.07 13.19 -33.41
C ARG A 521 7.85 12.87 -31.92
N ASP A 522 6.62 12.54 -31.52
CA ASP A 522 6.31 12.20 -30.13
C ASP A 522 7.03 10.92 -29.66
N VAL A 523 7.12 9.91 -30.54
CA VAL A 523 7.91 8.71 -30.28
C VAL A 523 9.39 9.05 -30.07
N ARG A 524 9.98 9.88 -30.95
CA ARG A 524 11.37 10.33 -30.84
C ARG A 524 11.64 11.06 -29.52
N GLU A 525 10.79 12.02 -29.16
CA GLU A 525 10.90 12.76 -27.90
C GLU A 525 10.74 11.84 -26.69
N GLY A 526 9.80 10.90 -26.73
CA GLY A 526 9.61 9.91 -25.67
C GLY A 526 10.83 9.01 -25.49
N LEU A 527 11.37 8.47 -26.58
CA LEU A 527 12.60 7.65 -26.54
C LEU A 527 13.81 8.48 -26.04
N ALA A 528 13.94 9.74 -26.43
CA ALA A 528 14.99 10.62 -25.88
C ALA A 528 14.85 10.82 -24.36
N ASN A 529 13.62 10.85 -23.85
CA ASN A 529 13.31 10.89 -22.41
C ASN A 529 13.45 9.53 -21.71
N GLY A 530 13.82 8.49 -22.46
CA GLY A 530 14.02 7.14 -21.95
C GLY A 530 12.73 6.34 -21.81
N ASP A 531 11.63 6.69 -22.49
CA ASP A 531 10.36 5.96 -22.46
C ASP A 531 10.46 4.57 -23.13
N LEU A 532 9.57 3.66 -22.74
CA LEU A 532 9.40 2.35 -23.38
C LEU A 532 8.19 2.41 -24.31
N PHE A 533 8.39 2.16 -25.59
CA PHE A 533 7.30 2.10 -26.57
C PHE A 533 6.91 0.67 -26.89
N CYS A 534 5.64 0.42 -27.18
CA CYS A 534 5.20 -0.82 -27.80
C CYS A 534 4.45 -0.52 -29.08
N ILE A 535 4.83 -1.21 -30.15
CA ILE A 535 4.18 -1.13 -31.45
C ILE A 535 3.72 -2.51 -31.91
N PHE A 536 2.65 -2.50 -32.70
CA PHE A 536 2.13 -3.67 -33.40
C PHE A 536 2.36 -3.44 -34.91
N PRO A 537 3.49 -3.91 -35.48
CA PRO A 537 3.91 -3.48 -36.82
C PRO A 537 2.98 -3.94 -37.95
N GLU A 538 2.08 -4.89 -37.69
CA GLU A 538 1.00 -5.31 -38.60
C GLU A 538 0.06 -4.13 -38.97
N GLY A 539 -0.13 -3.20 -38.02
CA GLY A 539 -0.98 -2.00 -38.18
C GLY A 539 -2.48 -2.28 -38.20
N LYS A 540 -2.90 -3.54 -38.04
CA LYS A 540 -4.28 -3.99 -37.92
C LYS A 540 -4.34 -5.26 -37.07
N LEU A 541 -5.51 -5.56 -36.52
CA LEU A 541 -5.77 -6.85 -35.87
C LEU A 541 -5.85 -7.96 -36.90
N THR A 542 -5.27 -9.12 -36.56
CA THR A 542 -5.38 -10.34 -37.37
C THR A 542 -6.85 -10.77 -37.55
N VAL A 543 -7.12 -11.41 -38.68
CA VAL A 543 -8.47 -11.89 -39.08
C VAL A 543 -8.56 -13.42 -39.15
N ASP A 544 -7.42 -14.11 -39.14
CA ASP A 544 -7.28 -15.56 -39.24
C ASP A 544 -6.39 -16.17 -38.12
N GLY A 545 -5.85 -15.32 -37.23
CA GLY A 545 -4.96 -15.72 -36.15
C GLY A 545 -3.50 -15.83 -36.57
N GLU A 546 -3.16 -15.54 -37.83
CA GLU A 546 -1.79 -15.49 -38.30
C GLU A 546 -1.14 -14.11 -38.12
N VAL A 547 0.19 -14.08 -38.03
CA VAL A 547 0.98 -12.84 -37.95
C VAL A 547 1.17 -12.29 -39.37
N ASP A 548 0.63 -11.11 -39.63
CA ASP A 548 0.75 -10.44 -40.93
C ASP A 548 2.16 -9.85 -41.15
N ARG A 549 2.43 -9.29 -42.32
CA ARG A 549 3.67 -8.58 -42.65
C ARG A 549 3.89 -7.40 -41.71
N PHE A 550 5.12 -7.22 -41.27
CA PHE A 550 5.51 -6.07 -40.46
C PHE A 550 5.84 -4.88 -41.36
N ARG A 551 5.29 -3.70 -41.02
CA ARG A 551 5.54 -2.46 -41.77
C ARG A 551 6.90 -1.87 -41.41
N LYS A 552 7.56 -1.22 -42.37
CA LYS A 552 8.87 -0.56 -42.24
C LYS A 552 8.92 0.66 -41.30
N GLY A 553 7.81 1.03 -40.67
CA GLY A 553 7.77 2.14 -39.71
C GLY A 553 8.74 1.94 -38.54
N ILE A 554 8.95 0.69 -38.10
CA ILE A 554 9.93 0.35 -37.05
C ILE A 554 11.37 0.65 -37.48
N GLU A 555 11.72 0.35 -38.73
CA GLU A 555 13.06 0.63 -39.26
C GLU A 555 13.33 2.14 -39.28
N ARG A 556 12.33 2.94 -39.68
CA ARG A 556 12.42 4.40 -39.61
C ARG A 556 12.61 4.90 -38.17
N MET A 557 11.81 4.39 -37.22
CA MET A 557 11.91 4.76 -35.81
C MET A 557 13.33 4.52 -35.25
N VAL A 558 13.87 3.33 -35.48
CA VAL A 558 15.20 2.94 -34.95
C VAL A 558 16.32 3.67 -35.68
N LYS A 559 16.17 3.97 -36.98
CA LYS A 559 17.14 4.76 -37.74
C LYS A 559 17.23 6.21 -37.25
N GLU A 560 16.09 6.82 -36.90
CA GLU A 560 16.05 8.18 -36.34
C GLU A 560 16.50 8.22 -34.88
N THR A 561 16.18 7.18 -34.10
CA THR A 561 16.55 7.07 -32.68
C THR A 561 17.09 5.66 -32.40
N PRO A 562 18.42 5.45 -32.45
CA PRO A 562 19.03 4.15 -32.22
C PRO A 562 18.75 3.65 -30.79
N VAL A 563 17.84 2.69 -30.67
CA VAL A 563 17.40 2.10 -29.39
C VAL A 563 17.25 0.58 -29.54
N PRO A 564 17.44 -0.19 -28.45
CA PRO A 564 17.22 -1.63 -28.48
C PRO A 564 15.76 -1.99 -28.78
N VAL A 565 15.55 -3.03 -29.59
CA VAL A 565 14.22 -3.56 -29.93
C VAL A 565 14.05 -4.95 -29.32
N ILE A 566 12.96 -5.18 -28.59
CA ILE A 566 12.63 -6.48 -27.99
C ILE A 566 11.41 -7.07 -28.71
N PRO A 567 11.57 -8.16 -29.48
CA PRO A 567 10.46 -8.88 -30.07
C PRO A 567 9.68 -9.65 -28.98
N MET A 568 8.36 -9.66 -29.12
CA MET A 568 7.44 -10.29 -28.19
C MET A 568 6.35 -11.05 -28.95
N ALA A 569 5.84 -12.11 -28.33
CA ALA A 569 4.70 -12.85 -28.82
C ALA A 569 3.61 -13.00 -27.74
N LEU A 570 2.37 -12.74 -28.15
CA LEU A 570 1.15 -13.11 -27.46
C LEU A 570 0.65 -14.43 -28.03
N ARG A 571 0.51 -15.44 -27.17
CA ARG A 571 -0.01 -16.78 -27.50
C ARG A 571 -1.33 -17.05 -26.81
N GLY A 572 -2.22 -17.83 -27.43
CA GLY A 572 -3.46 -18.31 -26.80
C GLY A 572 -4.59 -17.28 -26.77
N LEU A 573 -4.47 -16.18 -27.53
CA LEU A 573 -5.48 -15.12 -27.59
C LEU A 573 -6.48 -15.32 -28.72
N TRP A 574 -6.12 -16.07 -29.76
CA TRP A 574 -7.07 -16.42 -30.82
C TRP A 574 -8.19 -17.32 -30.27
N GLY A 575 -9.45 -17.01 -30.60
CA GLY A 575 -10.63 -17.69 -30.05
C GLY A 575 -11.05 -17.27 -28.63
N SER A 576 -10.34 -16.30 -28.03
CA SER A 576 -10.80 -15.62 -26.81
C SER A 576 -11.99 -14.69 -27.09
N PHE A 577 -12.70 -14.27 -26.03
CA PHE A 577 -13.89 -13.40 -26.11
C PHE A 577 -13.65 -12.07 -26.85
N PHE A 578 -12.41 -11.57 -26.84
CA PHE A 578 -12.02 -10.30 -27.48
C PHE A 578 -11.22 -10.50 -28.78
N SER A 579 -11.15 -11.71 -29.32
CA SER A 579 -10.55 -11.97 -30.64
C SER A 579 -11.57 -11.73 -31.76
N ARG A 580 -11.08 -11.70 -33.01
CA ARG A 580 -11.93 -11.56 -34.21
C ARG A 580 -12.46 -12.89 -34.76
N GLU A 581 -12.15 -14.03 -34.14
CA GLU A 581 -12.59 -15.34 -34.62
C GLU A 581 -14.13 -15.47 -34.64
N GLY A 582 -14.72 -15.68 -35.83
CA GLY A 582 -16.18 -15.82 -36.01
C GLY A 582 -16.93 -14.50 -36.26
N LYS A 583 -18.06 -14.27 -35.57
CA LYS A 583 -18.91 -13.05 -35.73
C LYS A 583 -18.44 -11.85 -34.89
N GLY A 584 -17.13 -11.70 -34.69
CA GLY A 584 -16.50 -10.57 -34.00
C GLY A 584 -16.43 -10.67 -32.47
N ALA A 585 -15.79 -9.66 -31.85
CA ALA A 585 -15.75 -9.48 -30.41
C ALA A 585 -17.18 -9.41 -29.84
N PHE A 586 -17.40 -9.93 -28.63
CA PHE A 586 -18.72 -9.99 -27.96
C PHE A 586 -19.69 -11.07 -28.48
N ARG A 587 -19.25 -12.34 -28.48
CA ARG A 587 -20.15 -13.50 -28.65
C ARG A 587 -21.40 -13.39 -27.76
N ARG A 588 -22.59 -13.65 -28.33
CA ARG A 588 -23.77 -14.13 -27.58
C ARG A 588 -23.56 -15.61 -27.24
N GLY A 589 -22.68 -15.91 -26.28
CA GLY A 589 -22.36 -17.27 -25.83
C GLY A 589 -20.98 -17.34 -25.18
N PRO A 590 -20.69 -18.39 -24.37
CA PRO A 590 -19.42 -18.46 -23.64
C PRO A 590 -18.31 -18.76 -24.65
N GLY A 591 -17.59 -17.74 -25.11
CA GLY A 591 -16.20 -17.94 -25.56
C GLY A 591 -15.41 -18.61 -24.43
N ARG A 592 -14.20 -19.12 -24.70
CA ARG A 592 -13.33 -19.64 -23.63
C ARG A 592 -13.10 -18.53 -22.59
N PHE A 593 -13.86 -18.56 -21.49
CA PHE A 593 -13.84 -17.53 -20.46
C PHE A 593 -12.53 -17.55 -19.66
N TRP A 594 -11.78 -18.66 -19.74
CA TRP A 594 -10.49 -18.89 -19.09
C TRP A 594 -9.44 -19.33 -20.14
N SER A 595 -9.02 -18.42 -21.02
CA SER A 595 -7.94 -18.70 -21.95
C SER A 595 -6.58 -18.67 -21.22
N ARG A 596 -5.74 -19.66 -21.51
CA ARG A 596 -4.31 -19.61 -21.14
C ARG A 596 -3.64 -18.68 -22.13
N VAL A 597 -2.99 -17.64 -21.62
CA VAL A 597 -2.30 -16.65 -22.45
C VAL A 597 -0.86 -16.64 -22.04
N ASP A 598 0.05 -16.79 -23.00
CA ASP A 598 1.47 -16.68 -22.73
C ASP A 598 2.00 -15.40 -23.38
N ILE A 599 2.74 -14.62 -22.60
CA ILE A 599 3.43 -13.42 -23.04
C ILE A 599 4.91 -13.72 -22.99
N VAL A 600 5.53 -13.83 -24.17
CA VAL A 600 6.91 -14.26 -24.32
C VAL A 600 7.72 -13.11 -24.91
N ALA A 601 8.78 -12.70 -24.24
CA ALA A 601 9.77 -11.77 -24.80
C ALA A 601 11.02 -12.53 -25.25
N GLY A 602 11.52 -12.20 -26.44
CA GLY A 602 12.75 -12.76 -26.98
C GLY A 602 13.99 -11.97 -26.61
N GLU A 603 15.10 -12.32 -27.26
CA GLU A 603 16.37 -11.62 -27.11
C GLU A 603 16.32 -10.21 -27.74
N THR A 604 17.02 -9.27 -27.09
CA THR A 604 17.13 -7.89 -27.57
C THR A 604 17.89 -7.82 -28.88
N VAL A 605 17.30 -7.15 -29.87
CA VAL A 605 17.93 -6.84 -31.15
C VAL A 605 18.56 -5.46 -31.07
N ALA A 606 19.85 -5.37 -31.41
CA ALA A 606 20.59 -4.11 -31.48
C ALA A 606 20.04 -3.23 -32.62
N ALA A 607 20.08 -1.91 -32.44
CA ALA A 607 19.46 -0.94 -33.35
C ALA A 607 19.92 -1.12 -34.81
N GLU A 608 21.20 -1.45 -35.01
CA GLU A 608 21.84 -1.61 -36.32
C GLU A 608 21.37 -2.87 -37.06
N ALA A 609 20.84 -3.86 -36.33
CA ALA A 609 20.39 -5.13 -36.87
C ALA A 609 18.88 -5.18 -37.13
N VAL A 610 18.15 -4.09 -36.85
CA VAL A 610 16.68 -4.07 -36.97
C VAL A 610 16.24 -4.06 -38.43
N GLN A 611 15.57 -5.14 -38.84
CA GLN A 611 14.80 -5.22 -40.08
C GLN A 611 13.39 -5.74 -39.78
N ALA A 612 12.36 -5.18 -40.44
CA ALA A 612 10.98 -5.54 -40.15
C ALA A 612 10.67 -7.02 -40.41
N ASP A 613 11.23 -7.59 -41.48
CA ASP A 613 11.04 -9.00 -41.84
C ASP A 613 11.71 -9.95 -40.84
N ASP A 614 12.94 -9.64 -40.38
CA ASP A 614 13.63 -10.42 -39.33
C ASP A 614 12.86 -10.37 -38.01
N LEU A 615 12.36 -9.19 -37.61
CA LEU A 615 11.53 -9.06 -36.41
C LEU A 615 10.25 -9.90 -36.51
N ARG A 616 9.62 -9.98 -37.70
CA ARG A 616 8.46 -10.82 -37.92
C ARG A 616 8.80 -12.30 -37.72
N GLU A 617 9.89 -12.78 -38.30
CA GLU A 617 10.32 -14.17 -38.14
C GLU A 617 10.65 -14.51 -36.68
N ARG A 618 11.28 -13.58 -35.95
CA ARG A 618 11.50 -13.73 -34.50
C ARG A 618 10.19 -13.81 -33.73
N VAL A 619 9.22 -12.94 -34.02
CA VAL A 619 7.90 -12.98 -33.37
C VAL A 619 7.14 -14.27 -33.72
N LEU A 620 7.24 -14.76 -34.96
CA LEU A 620 6.66 -16.05 -35.36
C LEU A 620 7.29 -17.23 -34.61
N ALA A 621 8.63 -17.25 -34.50
CA ALA A 621 9.34 -18.26 -33.73
C ALA A 621 8.96 -18.20 -32.24
N LEU A 622 8.82 -17.00 -31.68
CA LEU A 622 8.34 -16.80 -30.32
C LEU A 622 6.87 -17.13 -30.15
N ARG A 623 6.01 -17.04 -31.16
CA ARG A 623 4.61 -17.48 -31.06
C ARG A 623 4.49 -19.00 -31.15
N GLY A 624 5.27 -19.62 -32.03
CA GLY A 624 5.12 -21.02 -32.38
C GLY A 624 3.74 -21.30 -32.98
N ASN A 625 3.18 -22.45 -32.62
CA ASN A 625 1.86 -22.91 -33.09
C ASN A 625 0.69 -22.42 -32.22
N ASP A 626 0.97 -21.74 -31.11
CA ASP A 626 -0.02 -21.30 -30.15
C ASP A 626 -0.59 -19.93 -30.56
N ARG A 627 -1.70 -19.95 -31.30
CA ARG A 627 -2.42 -18.75 -31.77
C ARG A 627 -3.19 -18.04 -30.66
#